data_AF-A0A6B8RNX5-F1
#
_entry.id   AF-A0A6B8RNX5-F1
#
_cell.length_a   1.000
_cell.length_b   1.000
_cell.length_c   1.000
_cell.angle_alpha   90.00
_cell.angle_beta   90.00
_cell.angle_gamma   90.00
#
_symmetry.space_group_name_H-M   'P 1'
#
loop_
_entity.id
_entity.type
_entity.pdbx_description
1 polymer ?
#
loop_
_entity_poly.entity_id
_entity_poly.type
_entity_poly.pdbx_seq_one_letter_code
_entity_poly.pdbx_strand_id
1 'polypeptide(L)'
;MNINDLTNLFLEFNKHGEMLHNNQNLISKSFESFLVENSMISILSTNFGNVNISANNNNLMTMFSLEPKKNITWFDFINLYGHADYRGRPSFSATITNFKNTSNGLFFEIEDDKLVIFKNNNSINEKIAHFNILDIINKFSDKYRNRMILALYNINKVDKTVLFSEVYQFANFSKTNLIQCINSGLITIDIQANLAPNGSVHTHGTLFRIRKKSFKFMFEEVKRIL
;
A
#
# COMPACT_ATOMS: atom_id res chain seq x y z
N MET A 1 5.72 -2.62 -26.68
CA MET A 1 6.65 -3.37 -25.83
C MET A 1 5.97 -4.66 -25.42
N ASN A 2 6.58 -5.80 -25.73
CA ASN A 2 6.12 -7.11 -25.33
C ASN A 2 6.76 -7.53 -23.99
N ILE A 3 6.45 -8.73 -23.50
CA ILE A 3 6.96 -9.18 -22.20
C ILE A 3 8.46 -9.46 -22.19
N ASN A 4 9.03 -9.90 -23.32
CA ASN A 4 10.45 -10.18 -23.45
C ASN A 4 11.25 -8.86 -23.44
N ASP A 5 10.73 -7.82 -24.09
CA ASP A 5 11.30 -6.47 -23.99
C ASP A 5 11.34 -6.01 -22.53
N LEU A 6 10.28 -6.30 -21.75
CA LEU A 6 10.19 -5.93 -20.33
C LEU A 6 11.16 -6.75 -19.47
N THR A 7 11.28 -8.05 -19.72
CA THR A 7 12.31 -8.89 -19.09
C THR A 7 13.71 -8.35 -19.37
N ASN A 8 14.02 -8.04 -20.63
CA ASN A 8 15.32 -7.51 -21.03
C ASN A 8 15.63 -6.18 -20.35
N LEU A 9 14.64 -5.29 -20.24
CA LEU A 9 14.78 -4.01 -19.56
C LEU A 9 15.19 -4.16 -18.08
N PHE A 10 14.52 -5.06 -17.34
CA PHE A 10 14.89 -5.33 -15.94
C PHE A 10 16.25 -6.01 -15.80
N LEU A 11 16.59 -6.92 -16.73
CA LEU A 11 17.91 -7.56 -16.76
C LEU A 11 19.02 -6.57 -17.09
N GLU A 12 18.78 -5.63 -18.00
CA GLU A 12 19.71 -4.56 -18.35
C GLU A 12 19.95 -3.63 -17.17
N PHE A 13 18.88 -3.17 -16.49
CA PHE A 13 19.01 -2.40 -15.26
C PHE A 13 19.85 -3.14 -14.20
N ASN A 14 19.61 -4.44 -14.02
CA ASN A 14 20.39 -5.27 -13.10
C ASN A 14 21.88 -5.36 -13.48
N LYS A 15 22.24 -5.32 -14.78
CA LYS A 15 23.64 -5.31 -15.21
C LYS A 15 24.36 -4.01 -14.84
N HIS A 16 23.64 -2.89 -14.84
CA HIS A 16 24.20 -1.60 -14.45
C HIS A 16 24.41 -1.48 -12.94
N GLY A 17 23.80 -2.37 -12.14
CA GLY A 17 24.12 -2.59 -10.73
C GLY A 17 24.24 -1.28 -9.96
N GLU A 18 23.17 -0.49 -9.89
CA GLU A 18 23.28 0.82 -9.24
C GLU A 18 23.54 0.68 -7.74
N MET A 19 24.60 1.38 -7.27
CA MET A 19 24.85 1.54 -5.84
C MET A 19 23.79 2.46 -5.25
N LEU A 20 22.75 1.86 -4.70
CA LEU A 20 21.65 2.60 -4.09
C LEU A 20 21.61 2.25 -2.61
N HIS A 21 21.70 3.28 -1.78
CA HIS A 21 21.38 3.13 -0.35
C HIS A 21 19.97 2.53 -0.21
N ASN A 22 19.74 1.75 0.86
CA ASN A 22 18.48 1.05 1.16
C ASN A 22 17.30 2.03 1.37
N ASN A 23 16.87 2.68 0.30
CA ASN A 23 15.86 3.71 0.25
C ASN A 23 15.03 3.49 -1.00
N GLN A 24 13.83 2.96 -0.80
CA GLN A 24 12.89 2.61 -1.86
C GLN A 24 12.59 3.79 -2.80
N ASN A 25 12.56 5.02 -2.28
CA ASN A 25 12.30 6.21 -3.11
C ASN A 25 13.47 6.50 -4.05
N LEU A 26 14.71 6.32 -3.59
CA LEU A 26 15.89 6.48 -4.45
C LEU A 26 15.93 5.40 -5.52
N ILE A 27 15.60 4.15 -5.17
CA ILE A 27 15.55 3.04 -6.11
C ILE A 27 14.47 3.26 -7.17
N SER A 28 13.28 3.73 -6.76
CA SER A 28 12.21 4.04 -7.70
C SER A 28 12.61 5.16 -8.65
N LYS A 29 13.21 6.24 -8.14
CA LYS A 29 13.70 7.36 -8.95
C LYS A 29 14.82 6.96 -9.91
N SER A 30 15.74 6.12 -9.45
CA SER A 30 16.82 5.59 -10.28
C SER A 30 16.27 4.78 -11.46
N PHE A 31 15.34 3.85 -11.18
CA PHE A 31 14.69 3.10 -12.25
C PHE A 31 13.90 4.03 -13.20
N GLU A 32 13.19 5.03 -12.68
CA GLU A 32 12.53 6.05 -13.50
C GLU A 32 13.52 6.81 -14.40
N SER A 33 14.67 7.23 -13.87
CA SER A 33 15.73 7.86 -14.67
C SER A 33 16.23 6.95 -15.78
N PHE A 34 16.49 5.68 -15.47
CA PHE A 34 16.88 4.67 -16.46
C PHE A 34 15.82 4.50 -17.55
N LEU A 35 14.53 4.51 -17.20
CA LEU A 35 13.43 4.47 -18.18
C LEU A 35 13.40 5.71 -19.08
N VAL A 36 13.72 6.89 -18.54
CA VAL A 36 13.76 8.15 -19.30
C VAL A 36 14.92 8.16 -20.27
N GLU A 37 16.13 7.80 -19.82
CA GLU A 37 17.33 7.72 -20.64
C GLU A 37 17.17 6.76 -21.82
N ASN A 38 16.43 5.68 -21.62
CA ASN A 38 16.14 4.68 -22.66
C ASN A 38 14.84 4.95 -23.43
N SER A 39 14.16 6.08 -23.22
CA SER A 39 12.90 6.43 -23.88
C SER A 39 11.76 5.39 -23.69
N MET A 40 11.76 4.70 -22.56
CA MET A 40 10.85 3.58 -22.26
C MET A 40 9.66 3.97 -21.38
N ILE A 41 9.70 5.11 -20.68
CA ILE A 41 8.72 5.44 -19.63
C ILE A 41 7.27 5.50 -20.13
N SER A 42 7.03 6.13 -21.28
CA SER A 42 5.69 6.26 -21.89
C SER A 42 5.18 4.92 -22.43
N ILE A 43 6.09 4.16 -23.05
CA ILE A 43 5.82 2.84 -23.62
C ILE A 43 5.44 1.85 -22.51
N LEU A 44 6.15 1.88 -21.39
CA LEU A 44 5.91 1.00 -20.26
C LEU A 44 4.57 1.32 -19.60
N SER A 45 4.31 2.60 -19.32
CA SER A 45 3.03 3.06 -18.76
C SER A 45 1.83 2.68 -19.64
N THR A 46 1.96 2.84 -20.96
CA THR A 46 0.89 2.51 -21.92
C THR A 46 0.60 1.01 -22.01
N ASN A 47 1.64 0.17 -22.00
CA ASN A 47 1.49 -1.27 -22.21
C ASN A 47 1.20 -2.06 -20.91
N PHE A 48 1.79 -1.62 -19.79
CA PHE A 48 1.83 -2.38 -18.54
C PHE A 48 1.28 -1.63 -17.33
N GLY A 49 0.91 -0.35 -17.49
CA GLY A 49 0.39 0.47 -16.40
C GLY A 49 1.50 0.90 -15.43
N ASN A 50 1.13 1.05 -14.16
CA ASN A 50 2.03 1.57 -13.14
C ASN A 50 3.06 0.52 -12.70
N VAL A 51 4.31 0.96 -12.48
CA VAL A 51 5.36 0.14 -11.88
C VAL A 51 5.46 0.48 -10.40
N ASN A 52 5.21 -0.49 -9.54
CA ASN A 52 5.54 -0.38 -8.12
C ASN A 52 6.82 -1.16 -7.83
N ILE A 53 7.79 -0.46 -7.27
CA ILE A 53 9.06 -1.03 -6.85
C ILE A 53 9.06 -1.19 -5.34
N SER A 54 9.46 -2.36 -4.84
CA SER A 54 9.57 -2.57 -3.39
C SER A 54 10.60 -3.65 -3.04
N ALA A 55 11.14 -3.62 -1.82
CA ALA A 55 12.06 -4.66 -1.37
C ALA A 55 11.39 -6.04 -1.40
N ASN A 56 12.14 -7.09 -1.74
CA ASN A 56 11.65 -8.46 -1.71
C ASN A 56 11.62 -8.99 -0.26
N ASN A 57 10.55 -8.65 0.44
CA ASN A 57 10.22 -9.16 1.77
C ASN A 57 8.71 -9.40 1.84
N ASN A 58 8.24 -10.11 2.87
CA ASN A 58 6.81 -10.38 2.99
C ASN A 58 6.03 -9.27 3.74
N ASN A 59 6.55 -8.04 3.74
CA ASN A 59 5.95 -6.93 4.47
C ASN A 59 4.70 -6.40 3.76
N LEU A 60 3.91 -5.63 4.51
CA LEU A 60 2.78 -4.87 3.99
C LEU A 60 3.28 -3.79 3.02
N MET A 61 2.72 -3.78 1.81
CA MET A 61 2.86 -2.65 0.89
C MET A 61 1.59 -1.79 0.92
N THR A 62 1.76 -0.49 0.76
CA THR A 62 0.65 0.45 0.65
C THR A 62 0.04 0.37 -0.74
N MET A 63 -1.24 0.03 -0.79
CA MET A 63 -2.01 0.04 -2.03
C MET A 63 -2.41 1.46 -2.39
N PHE A 64 -3.10 2.16 -1.49
CA PHE A 64 -3.51 3.55 -1.68
C PHE A 64 -3.83 4.19 -0.33
N SER A 65 -3.97 5.52 -0.33
CA SER A 65 -4.56 6.26 0.79
C SER A 65 -5.99 6.66 0.46
N LEU A 66 -6.86 6.58 1.46
CA LEU A 66 -8.24 7.04 1.39
C LEU A 66 -8.64 7.45 2.81
N GLU A 67 -9.18 8.65 2.99
CA GLU A 67 -9.59 9.13 4.30
C GLU A 67 -10.98 8.59 4.70
N PRO A 68 -11.18 8.13 5.94
CA PRO A 68 -12.49 7.70 6.38
C PRO A 68 -13.38 8.90 6.65
N LYS A 69 -14.68 8.68 6.46
CA LYS A 69 -15.74 9.52 7.00
C LYS A 69 -15.80 9.32 8.51
N LYS A 70 -15.67 10.44 9.23
CA LYS A 70 -15.65 10.53 10.69
C LYS A 70 -16.62 11.62 11.12
N ASN A 71 -17.27 11.46 12.27
CA ASN A 71 -18.16 12.49 12.83
C ASN A 71 -17.41 13.56 13.63
N ILE A 72 -16.11 13.34 13.87
CA ILE A 72 -15.24 14.21 14.67
C ILE A 72 -13.98 14.57 13.89
N THR A 73 -13.31 15.64 14.32
CA THR A 73 -12.05 16.06 13.73
C THR A 73 -10.93 15.06 14.07
N TRP A 74 -9.83 15.09 13.31
CA TRP A 74 -8.65 14.31 13.67
C TRP A 74 -8.06 14.72 15.02
N PHE A 75 -8.17 16.00 15.40
CA PHE A 75 -7.73 16.48 16.70
C PHE A 75 -8.49 15.76 17.83
N ASP A 76 -9.81 15.75 17.75
CA ASP A 76 -10.67 15.06 18.72
C ASP A 76 -10.45 13.54 18.68
N PHE A 77 -10.30 12.97 17.48
CA PHE A 77 -10.06 11.54 17.30
C PHE A 77 -8.77 11.10 17.99
N ILE A 78 -7.69 11.87 17.87
CA ILE A 78 -6.42 11.59 18.54
C ILE A 78 -6.58 11.73 20.06
N ASN A 79 -7.28 12.75 20.54
CA ASN A 79 -7.46 12.95 21.98
C ASN A 79 -8.35 11.88 22.63
N LEU A 80 -9.37 11.38 21.91
CA LEU A 80 -10.29 10.36 22.41
C LEU A 80 -9.72 8.94 22.30
N TYR A 81 -9.04 8.61 21.21
CA TYR A 81 -8.65 7.23 20.89
C TYR A 81 -7.14 7.00 20.82
N GLY A 82 -6.34 8.06 20.90
CA GLY A 82 -4.90 8.03 20.76
C GLY A 82 -4.14 7.68 22.04
N HIS A 83 -2.82 7.83 21.96
CA HIS A 83 -1.85 7.61 23.01
C HIS A 83 -0.67 8.58 22.82
N ALA A 84 0.11 8.79 23.88
CA ALA A 84 1.36 9.52 23.76
C ALA A 84 2.38 8.68 22.98
N ASP A 85 3.00 9.26 21.94
CA ASP A 85 4.12 8.64 21.24
C ASP A 85 5.39 8.60 22.11
N TYR A 86 6.48 8.04 21.57
CA TYR A 86 7.77 7.96 22.27
C TYR A 86 8.38 9.33 22.64
N ARG A 87 7.85 10.44 22.08
CA ARG A 87 8.25 11.82 22.40
C ARG A 87 7.21 12.52 23.29
N GLY A 88 6.22 11.80 23.80
CA GLY A 88 5.15 12.35 24.63
C GLY A 88 4.07 13.12 23.85
N ARG A 89 4.06 13.06 22.51
CA ARG A 89 3.08 13.79 21.70
C ARG A 89 1.79 12.98 21.57
N PRO A 90 0.60 13.59 21.67
CA PRO A 90 -0.64 12.91 21.36
C PRO A 90 -0.62 12.37 19.92
N SER A 91 -0.88 11.09 19.77
CA SER A 91 -0.80 10.38 18.50
C SER A 91 -1.81 9.24 18.42
N PHE A 92 -2.16 8.86 17.21
CA PHE A 92 -2.93 7.68 16.93
C PHE A 92 -2.21 6.88 15.84
N SER A 93 -1.85 5.65 16.17
CA SER A 93 -1.25 4.71 15.23
C SER A 93 -1.88 3.33 15.44
N ALA A 94 -2.48 2.78 14.39
CA ALA A 94 -3.08 1.46 14.45
C ALA A 94 -3.09 0.79 13.06
N THR A 95 -2.73 -0.48 13.03
CA THR A 95 -2.99 -1.39 11.90
C THR A 95 -4.23 -2.21 12.23
N ILE A 96 -5.34 -1.91 11.57
CA ILE A 96 -6.66 -2.46 11.84
C ILE A 96 -6.92 -3.61 10.85
N THR A 97 -7.46 -4.71 11.36
CA THR A 97 -7.88 -5.89 10.58
C THR A 97 -9.29 -6.30 10.98
N ASN A 98 -9.95 -7.13 10.19
CA ASN A 98 -11.28 -7.68 10.51
C ASN A 98 -11.26 -9.01 11.29
N PHE A 99 -10.09 -9.61 11.51
CA PHE A 99 -10.00 -10.88 12.25
C PHE A 99 -9.59 -10.72 13.71
N LYS A 100 -8.77 -9.71 13.98
CA LYS A 100 -8.20 -9.50 15.30
C LYS A 100 -8.26 -8.04 15.66
N ASN A 101 -8.81 -7.80 16.84
CA ASN A 101 -8.78 -6.49 17.47
C ASN A 101 -7.33 -6.09 17.73
N THR A 102 -7.03 -4.82 17.50
CA THR A 102 -5.78 -4.24 18.00
C THR A 102 -5.75 -4.29 19.53
N SER A 103 -4.59 -4.02 20.13
CA SER A 103 -4.48 -3.85 21.60
C SER A 103 -5.44 -2.77 22.12
N ASN A 104 -5.80 -1.81 21.27
CA ASN A 104 -6.73 -0.74 21.57
C ASN A 104 -8.17 -1.12 21.18
N GLY A 105 -8.49 -2.40 20.98
CA GLY A 105 -9.85 -2.86 20.71
C GLY A 105 -10.40 -2.45 19.34
N LEU A 106 -9.55 -2.06 18.39
CA LEU A 106 -10.00 -1.61 17.06
C LEU A 106 -10.08 -2.77 16.09
N PHE A 107 -11.14 -2.83 15.31
CA PHE A 107 -11.32 -3.75 14.19
C PHE A 107 -12.20 -3.09 13.13
N PHE A 108 -12.35 -3.72 11.97
CA PHE A 108 -13.33 -3.29 10.99
C PHE A 108 -14.19 -4.44 10.51
N GLU A 109 -15.40 -4.12 10.06
CA GLU A 109 -16.30 -5.07 9.40
C GLU A 109 -16.93 -4.39 8.17
N ILE A 110 -17.47 -5.20 7.27
CA ILE A 110 -18.33 -4.69 6.19
C ILE A 110 -19.77 -4.78 6.67
N GLU A 111 -20.45 -3.63 6.72
CA GLU A 111 -21.89 -3.51 6.94
C GLU A 111 -22.50 -2.86 5.70
N ASP A 112 -23.46 -3.54 5.06
CA ASP A 112 -24.09 -3.10 3.82
C ASP A 112 -23.05 -2.73 2.73
N ASP A 113 -22.99 -1.45 2.37
CA ASP A 113 -22.09 -0.88 1.36
C ASP A 113 -20.89 -0.14 1.97
N LYS A 114 -20.59 -0.38 3.25
CA LYS A 114 -19.55 0.33 4.01
C LYS A 114 -18.58 -0.60 4.69
N LEU A 115 -17.32 -0.19 4.72
CA LEU A 115 -16.33 -0.71 5.66
C LEU A 115 -16.36 0.18 6.90
N VAL A 116 -16.77 -0.36 8.04
CA VAL A 116 -16.95 0.37 9.29
C VAL A 116 -15.83 -0.02 10.27
N ILE A 117 -15.16 0.99 10.83
CA ILE A 117 -14.18 0.80 11.91
C ILE A 117 -14.91 0.92 13.23
N PHE A 118 -14.68 -0.08 14.07
CA PHE A 118 -15.24 -0.17 15.41
C PHE A 118 -14.16 -0.01 16.48
N LYS A 119 -14.57 0.55 17.62
CA LYS A 119 -13.84 0.50 18.89
C LYS A 119 -14.64 -0.36 19.86
N ASN A 120 -14.05 -1.46 20.30
CA ASN A 120 -14.62 -2.28 21.37
C ASN A 120 -14.39 -1.58 22.72
N ASN A 121 -15.47 -1.22 23.40
CA ASN A 121 -15.48 -0.62 24.74
C ASN A 121 -16.19 -1.56 25.73
N ASN A 122 -15.58 -2.71 26.03
CA ASN A 122 -15.91 -3.68 27.10
C ASN A 122 -17.36 -4.19 27.20
N SER A 123 -18.28 -3.76 26.35
CA SER A 123 -19.69 -4.18 26.32
C SER A 123 -20.40 -3.77 25.02
N ILE A 124 -19.97 -2.68 24.36
CA ILE A 124 -20.59 -2.17 23.13
C ILE A 124 -19.49 -1.84 22.12
N ASN A 125 -19.72 -2.19 20.86
CA ASN A 125 -18.87 -1.78 19.74
C ASN A 125 -19.35 -0.41 19.23
N GLU A 126 -18.50 0.59 19.36
CA GLU A 126 -18.76 1.95 18.88
C GLU A 126 -18.27 2.11 17.43
N LYS A 127 -19.10 2.66 16.55
CA LYS A 127 -18.73 3.01 15.17
C LYS A 127 -18.00 4.34 15.17
N ILE A 128 -16.68 4.31 14.93
CA ILE A 128 -15.85 5.53 15.03
C ILE A 128 -15.52 6.16 13.68
N ALA A 129 -15.58 5.36 12.60
CA ALA A 129 -15.24 5.79 11.26
C ALA A 129 -15.77 4.81 10.21
N HIS A 130 -15.97 5.25 8.96
CA HIS A 130 -16.31 4.34 7.87
C HIS A 130 -15.80 4.81 6.50
N PHE A 131 -15.80 3.88 5.55
CA PHE A 131 -15.56 4.13 4.13
C PHE A 131 -16.72 3.57 3.33
N ASN A 132 -17.11 4.25 2.25
CA ASN A 132 -17.97 3.59 1.27
C ASN A 132 -17.13 2.59 0.48
N ILE A 133 -17.66 1.39 0.27
CA ILE A 133 -16.99 0.34 -0.52
C ILE A 133 -16.74 0.82 -1.96
N LEU A 134 -17.65 1.60 -2.54
CA LEU A 134 -17.48 2.17 -3.87
C LEU A 134 -16.27 3.13 -3.94
N ASP A 135 -16.01 3.91 -2.88
CA ASP A 135 -14.85 4.83 -2.86
C ASP A 135 -13.54 4.04 -2.82
N ILE A 136 -13.50 2.93 -2.07
CA ILE A 136 -12.36 1.99 -2.03
C ILE A 136 -12.12 1.39 -3.43
N ILE A 137 -13.17 0.90 -4.08
CA ILE A 137 -13.10 0.30 -5.42
C ILE A 137 -12.59 1.33 -6.44
N ASN A 138 -13.14 2.53 -6.43
CA ASN A 138 -12.76 3.60 -7.36
C ASN A 138 -11.31 4.00 -7.14
N LYS A 139 -10.88 4.20 -5.88
CA LYS A 139 -9.51 4.58 -5.56
C LYS A 139 -8.49 3.54 -6.01
N PHE A 140 -8.81 2.26 -5.84
CA PHE A 140 -7.97 1.18 -6.35
C PHE A 140 -7.94 1.16 -7.89
N SER A 141 -9.11 1.26 -8.52
CA SER A 141 -9.26 1.24 -9.99
C SER A 141 -8.51 2.40 -10.66
N ASP A 142 -8.59 3.60 -10.10
CA ASP A 142 -7.90 4.79 -10.61
C ASP A 142 -6.39 4.63 -10.57
N LYS A 143 -5.87 4.05 -9.47
CA LYS A 143 -4.44 3.85 -9.28
C LYS A 143 -3.89 2.72 -10.16
N TYR A 144 -4.62 1.63 -10.35
CA TYR A 144 -4.08 0.44 -11.01
C TYR A 144 -4.58 0.22 -12.43
N ARG A 145 -5.56 0.99 -12.92
CA ARG A 145 -6.02 1.03 -14.32
C ARG A 145 -6.05 -0.33 -15.04
N ASN A 146 -6.52 -1.35 -14.33
CA ASN A 146 -6.60 -2.74 -14.76
C ASN A 146 -5.27 -3.51 -14.98
N ARG A 147 -4.09 -2.85 -14.92
CA ARG A 147 -2.77 -3.46 -15.15
C ARG A 147 -1.66 -2.79 -14.34
N MET A 148 -0.71 -3.59 -13.85
CA MET A 148 0.42 -3.10 -13.07
C MET A 148 1.63 -4.03 -13.17
N ILE A 149 2.83 -3.47 -12.98
CA ILE A 149 4.05 -4.21 -12.65
C ILE A 149 4.38 -4.08 -11.16
N LEU A 150 4.67 -5.19 -10.48
CA LEU A 150 5.37 -5.20 -9.19
C LEU A 150 6.79 -5.70 -9.41
N ALA A 151 7.77 -4.84 -9.19
CA ALA A 151 9.19 -5.20 -9.24
C ALA A 151 9.74 -5.29 -7.82
N LEU A 152 10.15 -6.49 -7.42
CA LEU A 152 10.73 -6.78 -6.12
C LEU A 152 12.24 -6.80 -6.22
N TYR A 153 12.93 -6.06 -5.36
CA TYR A 153 14.38 -5.98 -5.37
C TYR A 153 15.02 -6.57 -4.11
N ASN A 154 16.21 -7.15 -4.28
CA ASN A 154 17.12 -7.47 -3.20
C ASN A 154 18.25 -6.45 -3.16
N ILE A 155 18.83 -6.26 -1.98
CA ILE A 155 20.06 -5.50 -1.80
C ILE A 155 21.17 -6.51 -1.57
N ASN A 156 22.18 -6.48 -2.43
CA ASN A 156 23.43 -7.16 -2.12
C ASN A 156 24.18 -6.30 -1.09
N LYS A 157 24.43 -6.88 0.08
CA LYS A 157 25.01 -6.16 1.21
C LYS A 157 26.50 -5.89 1.05
N VAL A 158 27.19 -6.66 0.21
CA VAL A 158 28.65 -6.60 0.03
C VAL A 158 29.03 -5.42 -0.85
N ASP A 159 28.40 -5.33 -2.02
CA ASP A 159 28.63 -4.30 -3.04
C ASP A 159 27.65 -3.10 -2.92
N LYS A 160 26.64 -3.22 -2.04
CA LYS A 160 25.55 -2.25 -1.86
C LYS A 160 24.77 -1.98 -3.15
N THR A 161 24.67 -2.98 -4.02
CA THR A 161 23.90 -2.90 -5.26
C THR A 161 22.46 -3.36 -5.05
N VAL A 162 21.58 -2.84 -5.89
CA VAL A 162 20.18 -3.24 -5.95
C VAL A 162 19.94 -4.08 -7.18
N LEU A 163 19.30 -5.24 -6.99
CA LEU A 163 18.94 -6.16 -8.06
C LEU A 163 17.47 -6.49 -7.97
N PHE A 164 16.73 -6.26 -9.04
CA PHE A 164 15.39 -6.81 -9.18
C PHE A 164 15.49 -8.34 -9.21
N SER A 165 14.83 -8.98 -8.25
CA SER A 165 14.87 -10.44 -8.05
C SER A 165 13.59 -11.12 -8.50
N GLU A 166 12.46 -10.43 -8.43
CA GLU A 166 11.19 -10.94 -8.94
C GLU A 166 10.43 -9.78 -9.58
N VAL A 167 9.82 -10.04 -10.75
CA VAL A 167 8.97 -9.04 -11.42
C VAL A 167 7.69 -9.73 -11.85
N TYR A 168 6.56 -9.12 -11.51
CA TYR A 168 5.23 -9.65 -11.83
C TYR A 168 4.42 -8.62 -12.60
N GLN A 169 3.78 -9.07 -13.67
CA GLN A 169 2.67 -8.36 -14.30
C GLN A 169 1.36 -8.85 -13.68
N PHE A 170 0.53 -7.90 -13.28
CA PHE A 170 -0.86 -8.12 -12.87
C PHE A 170 -1.78 -7.51 -13.92
N ALA A 171 -2.84 -8.22 -14.28
CA ALA A 171 -3.85 -7.74 -15.22
C ALA A 171 -5.25 -8.22 -14.80
N ASN A 172 -6.27 -7.54 -15.32
CA ASN A 172 -7.68 -7.82 -15.08
C ASN A 172 -8.02 -7.75 -13.59
N PHE A 173 -8.02 -6.51 -13.08
CA PHE A 173 -8.45 -6.22 -11.72
C PHE A 173 -9.91 -6.66 -11.52
N SER A 174 -10.14 -7.44 -10.45
CA SER A 174 -11.48 -7.89 -10.07
C SER A 174 -11.95 -7.16 -8.81
N LYS A 175 -13.04 -6.39 -8.96
CA LYS A 175 -13.74 -5.75 -7.84
C LYS A 175 -14.19 -6.79 -6.81
N THR A 176 -14.72 -7.91 -7.28
CA THR A 176 -15.13 -9.03 -6.43
C THR A 176 -13.96 -9.56 -5.61
N ASN A 177 -12.80 -9.72 -6.24
CA ASN A 177 -11.61 -10.22 -5.56
C ASN A 177 -11.07 -9.20 -4.53
N LEU A 178 -11.17 -7.89 -4.80
CA LEU A 178 -10.83 -6.86 -3.82
C LEU A 178 -11.68 -7.01 -2.56
N ILE A 179 -12.99 -7.13 -2.71
CA ILE A 179 -13.91 -7.30 -1.57
C ILE A 179 -13.63 -8.61 -0.83
N GLN A 180 -13.37 -9.70 -1.56
CA GLN A 180 -12.95 -10.96 -0.95
C GLN A 180 -11.67 -10.80 -0.13
N CYS A 181 -10.66 -10.08 -0.64
CA CYS A 181 -9.43 -9.80 0.09
C CYS A 181 -9.67 -8.99 1.37
N ILE A 182 -10.63 -8.06 1.37
CA ILE A 182 -11.04 -7.31 2.56
C ILE A 182 -11.69 -8.26 3.57
N ASN A 183 -12.68 -9.03 3.14
CA ASN A 183 -13.43 -9.97 4.00
C ASN A 183 -12.55 -11.10 4.54
N SER A 184 -11.56 -11.53 3.77
CA SER A 184 -10.59 -12.55 4.18
C SER A 184 -9.38 -11.94 4.90
N GLY A 185 -9.46 -10.68 5.35
CA GLY A 185 -8.44 -9.96 6.14
C GLY A 185 -7.03 -9.96 5.57
N LEU A 186 -6.92 -10.08 4.25
CA LEU A 186 -5.66 -9.90 3.54
C LEU A 186 -5.30 -8.40 3.47
N ILE A 187 -6.32 -7.55 3.50
CA ILE A 187 -6.19 -6.09 3.50
C ILE A 187 -6.29 -5.56 4.93
N THR A 188 -5.36 -4.68 5.29
CA THR A 188 -5.33 -3.98 6.56
C THR A 188 -5.48 -2.48 6.33
N ILE A 189 -5.97 -1.77 7.34
CA ILE A 189 -6.10 -0.31 7.34
C ILE A 189 -5.13 0.25 8.37
N ASP A 190 -4.14 1.01 7.90
CA ASP A 190 -3.19 1.72 8.75
C ASP A 190 -3.63 3.17 8.90
N ILE A 191 -3.87 3.60 10.13
CA ILE A 191 -4.09 5.00 10.45
C ILE A 191 -2.89 5.51 11.21
N GLN A 192 -2.31 6.63 10.77
CA GLN A 192 -1.22 7.30 11.45
C GLN A 192 -1.46 8.81 11.45
N ALA A 193 -1.72 9.35 12.64
CA ALA A 193 -1.93 10.77 12.86
C ALA A 193 -1.30 11.20 14.19
N ASN A 194 -0.79 12.42 14.27
CA ASN A 194 -0.21 12.97 15.48
C ASN A 194 -0.44 14.47 15.58
N LEU A 195 -0.43 14.99 16.80
CA LEU A 195 -0.44 16.43 17.04
C LEU A 195 0.99 16.96 17.06
N ALA A 196 1.19 18.10 16.41
CA ALA A 196 2.38 18.92 16.57
C ALA A 196 2.30 19.71 17.90
N PRO A 197 3.43 20.28 18.38
CA PRO A 197 3.44 21.06 19.63
C PRO A 197 2.46 22.24 19.65
N ASN A 198 2.14 22.81 18.49
CA ASN A 198 1.18 23.90 18.33
C ASN A 198 -0.29 23.42 18.23
N GLY A 199 -0.56 22.13 18.43
CA GLY A 199 -1.90 21.53 18.31
C GLY A 199 -2.34 21.21 16.88
N SER A 200 -1.54 21.53 15.85
CA SER A 200 -1.89 21.18 14.46
C SER A 200 -1.83 19.68 14.23
N VAL A 201 -2.76 19.17 13.41
CA VAL A 201 -2.85 17.75 13.07
C VAL A 201 -1.89 17.45 11.91
N HIS A 202 -1.02 16.47 12.10
CA HIS A 202 -0.26 15.82 11.04
C HIS A 202 -0.83 14.43 10.80
N THR A 203 -1.22 14.13 9.56
CA THR A 203 -1.67 12.78 9.16
C THR A 203 -0.82 12.28 8.01
N HIS A 204 -0.50 11.00 8.01
CA HIS A 204 0.09 10.33 6.84
C HIS A 204 -1.00 9.81 5.87
N GLY A 205 -2.26 10.18 6.12
CA GLY A 205 -3.43 9.58 5.53
C GLY A 205 -3.75 8.20 6.13
N THR A 206 -4.96 7.73 5.88
CA THR A 206 -5.35 6.35 6.18
C THR A 206 -5.00 5.45 4.99
N LEU A 207 -4.14 4.46 5.24
CA LEU A 207 -3.50 3.64 4.23
C LEU A 207 -4.14 2.26 4.16
N PHE A 208 -4.57 1.86 2.97
CA PHE A 208 -4.96 0.48 2.68
C PHE A 208 -3.73 -0.31 2.30
N ARG A 209 -3.45 -1.39 3.02
CA ARG A 209 -2.22 -2.18 2.87
C ARG A 209 -2.52 -3.66 2.70
N ILE A 210 -1.60 -4.37 2.05
CA ILE A 210 -1.69 -5.81 1.82
C ILE A 210 -0.28 -6.40 1.81
N ARG A 211 -0.14 -7.66 2.19
CA ARG A 211 1.14 -8.37 2.01
C ARG A 211 1.44 -8.50 0.52
N LYS A 212 2.67 -8.23 0.11
CA LYS A 212 3.09 -8.27 -1.31
C LYS A 212 2.70 -9.58 -2.01
N LYS A 213 2.90 -10.72 -1.35
CA LYS A 213 2.55 -12.04 -1.88
C LYS A 213 1.05 -12.28 -2.03
N SER A 214 0.23 -11.55 -1.28
CA SER A 214 -1.24 -11.61 -1.36
C SER A 214 -1.83 -10.67 -2.40
N PHE A 215 -1.04 -9.72 -2.92
CA PHE A 215 -1.51 -8.75 -3.91
C PHE A 215 -2.12 -9.41 -5.16
N LYS A 216 -1.54 -10.55 -5.56
CA LYS A 216 -2.00 -11.36 -6.69
C LYS A 216 -3.48 -11.74 -6.63
N PHE A 217 -4.05 -11.86 -5.44
CA PHE A 217 -5.43 -12.32 -5.30
C PHE A 217 -6.45 -11.32 -5.81
N MET A 218 -6.09 -10.02 -5.96
CA MET A 218 -7.00 -8.99 -6.49
C MET A 218 -7.08 -8.95 -8.02
N PHE A 219 -6.31 -9.79 -8.71
CA PHE A 219 -6.20 -9.82 -10.16
C PHE A 219 -6.54 -11.21 -10.69
N GLU A 220 -7.15 -11.26 -11.87
CA GLU A 220 -7.48 -12.52 -12.53
C GLU A 220 -6.26 -13.11 -13.25
N GLU A 221 -5.35 -12.26 -13.70
CA GLU A 221 -4.14 -12.66 -14.42
C GLU A 221 -2.88 -12.18 -13.70
N VAL A 222 -1.97 -13.12 -13.42
CA VAL A 222 -0.66 -12.82 -12.84
C VAL A 222 0.41 -13.58 -13.60
N LYS A 223 1.36 -12.85 -14.17
CA LYS A 223 2.49 -13.41 -14.90
C LYS A 223 3.79 -13.00 -14.27
N ARG A 224 4.62 -13.98 -13.91
CA ARG A 224 5.99 -13.73 -13.51
C ARG A 224 6.85 -13.45 -14.75
N ILE A 225 7.65 -12.40 -14.68
CA ILE A 225 8.51 -11.86 -15.74
C ILE A 225 9.99 -12.13 -15.41
N LEU A 226 10.33 -12.02 -14.12
CA LEU A 226 11.63 -12.34 -13.52
C LEU A 226 11.40 -13.10 -12.21
#